data_AF-A0A2P2IA88-F1
#
_entry.id   AF-A0A2P2IA88-F1
#
_cell.length_a   1.000
_cell.length_b   1.000
_cell.length_c   1.000
_cell.angle_alpha   90.00
_cell.angle_beta   90.00
_cell.angle_gamma   90.00
#
_symmetry.space_group_name_H-M   'P 1'
#
loop_
_entity.id
_entity.type
_entity.pdbx_description
1 polymer ?
#
loop_
_entity_poly.entity_id
_entity_poly.type
_entity_poly.pdbx_seq_one_letter_code
_entity_poly.pdbx_strand_id
1 'polypeptide(L)'
;MMNEKYVCTLSAELQKQAKDELNEDPDTREQDIEAIRTWLKKQPHINARMDDWSILRFLRGCKFSLERTKEKLDMFYTCKTAVPEWFSNRDPDEPKMKELLEMG
;
A
#
# COMPACT_ATOMS: atom_id res chain seq x y z
N MET A 1 -15.92 8.05 6.62
CA MET A 1 -14.85 7.06 6.83
C MET A 1 -13.78 7.74 7.68
N MET A 2 -13.58 7.27 8.90
CA MET A 2 -12.58 7.84 9.82
C MET A 2 -11.19 7.55 9.25
N ASN A 3 -10.39 8.59 9.01
CA ASN A 3 -8.96 8.44 8.78
C ASN A 3 -8.34 8.03 10.12
N GLU A 4 -8.23 6.73 10.37
CA GLU A 4 -7.47 6.23 11.51
C GLU A 4 -6.00 6.56 11.28
N LYS A 5 -5.50 7.52 12.06
CA LYS A 5 -4.10 7.94 12.03
C LYS A 5 -3.23 6.76 12.44
N TYR A 6 -2.21 6.47 11.64
CA TYR A 6 -1.28 5.37 11.94
C TYR A 6 -0.53 5.63 13.24
N VAL A 7 -0.55 4.65 14.15
CA VAL A 7 0.24 4.64 15.38
C VAL A 7 1.30 3.55 15.25
N CYS A 8 2.58 3.94 15.37
CA CYS A 8 3.68 2.99 15.31
C CYS A 8 3.78 2.20 16.62
N THR A 9 3.54 0.89 16.56
CA THR A 9 3.64 -0.02 17.72
C THR A 9 4.91 -0.89 17.69
N LEU A 10 5.84 -0.59 16.78
CA LEU A 10 7.09 -1.35 16.61
C LEU A 10 8.06 -1.07 17.78
N SER A 11 8.86 -2.08 18.15
CA SER A 11 9.95 -1.90 19.11
C SER A 11 11.01 -0.92 18.59
N ALA A 12 11.81 -0.33 19.47
CA ALA A 12 12.87 0.60 19.07
C ALA A 12 13.88 -0.05 18.09
N GLU A 13 14.16 -1.34 18.26
CA GLU A 13 15.03 -2.11 17.37
C GLU A 13 14.45 -2.20 15.95
N LEU A 14 13.17 -2.54 15.83
CA LEU A 14 12.49 -2.62 14.54
C LEU A 14 12.31 -1.24 13.89
N GLN A 15 12.12 -0.19 14.68
CA GLN A 15 12.07 1.19 14.16
C GLN A 15 13.43 1.62 13.61
N LYS A 16 14.52 1.27 14.30
CA LYS A 16 15.87 1.53 13.80
C LYS A 16 16.11 0.79 12.48
N GLN A 17 15.77 -0.50 12.42
CA GLN A 17 15.90 -1.27 11.18
C GLN A 17 15.05 -0.69 10.04
N ALA A 18 13.81 -0.27 10.32
CA ALA A 18 12.95 0.37 9.31
C ALA A 18 13.54 1.68 8.79
N LYS A 19 14.18 2.47 9.67
CA LYS A 19 14.90 3.68 9.27
C LYS A 19 16.11 3.36 8.40
N ASP A 20 16.93 2.39 8.80
CA ASP A 20 18.18 2.03 8.11
C ASP A 20 17.92 1.35 6.74
N GLU A 21 16.91 0.47 6.64
CA GLU A 21 16.66 -0.33 5.44
C GLU A 21 15.64 0.29 4.47
N LEU A 22 14.65 1.00 5.00
CA LEU A 22 13.50 1.54 4.26
C LEU A 22 13.44 3.07 4.23
N ASN A 23 14.33 3.77 4.92
CA ASN A 23 14.25 5.23 5.13
C ASN A 23 12.95 5.67 5.80
N GLU A 24 12.35 4.80 6.61
CA GLU A 24 11.13 5.12 7.35
C GLU A 24 11.48 5.94 8.60
N ASP A 25 11.45 7.27 8.48
CA ASP A 25 11.69 8.18 9.60
C ASP A 25 10.36 8.55 10.30
N PRO A 26 10.20 8.31 11.62
CA PRO A 26 9.03 8.77 12.36
C PRO A 26 8.72 10.26 12.20
N ASP A 27 9.74 11.11 11.99
CA ASP A 27 9.58 12.56 11.88
C ASP A 27 9.02 12.99 10.51
N THR A 28 9.33 12.26 9.44
CA THR A 28 8.87 12.58 8.07
C THR A 28 7.67 11.75 7.62
N ARG A 29 7.43 10.59 8.25
CA ARG A 29 6.40 9.62 7.86
C ARG A 29 5.03 10.25 7.61
N GLU A 30 4.57 11.11 8.52
CA GLU A 30 3.25 11.74 8.39
C GLU A 30 3.19 12.69 7.17
N GLN A 31 4.30 13.40 6.89
CA GLN A 31 4.41 14.29 5.75
C GLN A 31 4.40 13.50 4.43
N ASP A 32 5.12 12.38 4.38
CA ASP A 32 5.18 11.51 3.20
C ASP A 32 3.81 10.88 2.88
N ILE A 33 3.08 10.45 3.93
CA ILE A 33 1.70 9.95 3.77
C ILE A 33 0.79 11.03 3.19
N GLU A 34 0.84 12.26 3.73
CA GLU A 34 0.00 13.36 3.25
C GLU A 34 0.38 13.79 1.83
N ALA A 35 1.67 13.73 1.47
CA ALA A 35 2.12 14.01 0.12
C ALA A 35 1.52 13.04 -0.90
N ILE A 36 1.53 11.72 -0.60
CA ILE A 36 0.90 10.71 -1.45
C ILE A 36 -0.62 10.86 -1.46
N ARG A 37 -1.25 11.12 -0.31
CA ARG A 37 -2.71 11.36 -0.24
C ARG A 37 -3.12 12.56 -1.09
N THR A 38 -2.39 13.66 -1.00
CA THR A 38 -2.64 14.86 -1.79
C THR A 38 -2.45 14.60 -3.27
N TRP A 39 -1.44 13.80 -3.65
CA TRP A 39 -1.26 13.39 -5.03
C TRP A 39 -2.41 12.50 -5.53
N LEU A 40 -2.85 11.49 -4.76
CA LEU A 40 -3.97 10.61 -5.11
C LEU A 40 -5.28 11.38 -5.33
N LYS A 41 -5.56 12.41 -4.52
CA LYS A 41 -6.72 13.30 -4.72
C LYS A 41 -6.72 14.01 -6.08
N LYS A 42 -5.55 14.20 -6.69
CA LYS A 42 -5.40 14.82 -8.02
C LYS A 42 -5.53 13.82 -9.18
N GLN A 43 -5.60 12.51 -8.90
CA GLN A 43 -5.69 11.45 -9.89
C GLN A 43 -7.10 10.83 -9.92
N PRO A 44 -8.05 11.39 -10.68
CA PRO A 44 -9.45 10.94 -10.67
C PRO A 44 -9.64 9.53 -11.24
N HIS A 45 -8.69 9.02 -12.04
CA HIS A 45 -8.74 7.67 -12.59
C HIS A 45 -8.34 6.58 -11.58
N ILE A 46 -7.68 6.96 -10.48
CA ILE A 46 -7.21 6.01 -9.47
C ILE A 46 -8.23 5.91 -8.33
N ASN A 47 -9.00 4.82 -8.30
CA ASN A 47 -9.88 4.51 -7.18
C ASN A 47 -9.09 3.81 -6.04
N ALA A 48 -8.28 4.59 -5.32
CA ALA A 48 -7.44 4.11 -4.24
C ALA A 48 -8.04 4.29 -2.85
N ARG A 49 -7.68 3.39 -1.93
CA ARG A 49 -7.87 3.62 -0.49
C ARG A 49 -6.87 4.67 0.00
N MET A 50 -7.37 5.68 0.72
CA MET A 50 -6.59 6.85 1.17
C MET A 50 -6.26 6.84 2.67
N ASP A 51 -6.50 5.71 3.35
CA ASP A 51 -6.11 5.51 4.74
C ASP A 51 -4.58 5.41 4.90
N ASP A 52 -4.08 5.78 6.09
CA ASP A 52 -2.63 5.81 6.39
C ASP A 52 -1.99 4.45 6.13
N TRP A 53 -2.65 3.36 6.56
CA TRP A 53 -2.12 2.00 6.43
C TRP A 53 -1.94 1.57 4.98
N SER A 54 -2.94 1.83 4.13
CA SER A 54 -2.87 1.55 2.69
C SER A 54 -1.71 2.30 2.06
N ILE A 55 -1.57 3.61 2.33
CA ILE A 55 -0.49 4.43 1.77
C ILE A 55 0.89 3.98 2.29
N LEU A 56 1.00 3.73 3.60
CA LEU A 56 2.23 3.26 4.24
C LEU A 56 2.76 1.95 3.65
N ARG A 57 1.86 1.02 3.31
CA ARG A 57 2.26 -0.24 2.66
C ARG A 57 3.00 0.02 1.34
N PHE A 58 2.55 0.97 0.54
CA PHE A 58 3.22 1.33 -0.71
C PHE A 58 4.52 2.11 -0.47
N LEU A 59 4.55 3.03 0.50
CA LEU A 59 5.77 3.75 0.89
C LEU A 59 6.87 2.80 1.35
N ARG A 60 6.56 1.86 2.27
CA ARG A 60 7.51 0.82 2.72
C ARG A 60 8.02 -0.04 1.57
N GLY A 61 7.11 -0.49 0.70
CA GLY A 61 7.45 -1.27 -0.49
C GLY A 61 8.29 -0.52 -1.54
N CYS A 62 8.48 0.79 -1.39
CA CYS A 62 9.30 1.65 -2.23
C CYS A 62 10.43 2.35 -1.46
N LYS A 63 10.73 1.91 -0.23
CA LYS A 63 11.75 2.52 0.66
C LYS A 63 11.57 4.03 0.83
N PHE A 64 10.32 4.45 1.02
CA PHE A 64 9.91 5.86 1.21
C PHE A 64 10.27 6.80 0.04
N SER A 65 10.56 6.27 -1.15
CA SER A 65 10.71 7.07 -2.36
C SER A 65 9.34 7.48 -2.93
N LEU A 66 8.98 8.75 -2.78
CA LEU A 66 7.68 9.28 -3.23
C LEU A 66 7.42 9.04 -4.72
N GLU A 67 8.40 9.28 -5.59
CA GLU A 67 8.24 9.07 -7.04
C GLU A 67 7.97 7.60 -7.38
N ARG A 68 8.77 6.68 -6.81
CA ARG A 68 8.57 5.24 -7.01
C ARG A 68 7.22 4.77 -6.44
N THR A 69 6.76 5.38 -5.35
CA THR A 69 5.45 5.08 -4.78
C THR A 69 4.32 5.52 -5.71
N LYS A 70 4.40 6.70 -6.33
CA LYS A 70 3.43 7.17 -7.32
C LYS A 70 3.35 6.24 -8.53
N GLU A 71 4.49 5.90 -9.12
CA GLU A 71 4.57 4.97 -10.25
C GLU A 71 3.98 3.59 -9.90
N LYS A 72 4.32 3.06 -8.72
CA LYS A 72 3.82 1.77 -8.26
C LYS A 72 2.30 1.79 -8.00
N LEU A 73 1.78 2.88 -7.45
CA LEU A 73 0.35 3.06 -7.24
C LEU A 73 -0.39 3.10 -8.58
N ASP A 74 0.06 3.92 -9.52
CA ASP A 74 -0.57 4.05 -10.84
C ASP A 74 -0.59 2.71 -11.59
N MET A 75 0.54 1.99 -11.59
CA MET A 75 0.64 0.66 -12.19
C MET A 75 -0.27 -0.36 -11.49
N PHE A 76 -0.27 -0.39 -10.15
CA PHE A 76 -1.09 -1.33 -9.38
C PHE A 76 -2.59 -1.19 -9.70
N TYR A 77 -3.10 0.05 -9.70
CA TYR A 77 -4.51 0.29 -9.98
C TYR A 77 -4.83 0.09 -11.47
N THR A 78 -3.91 0.40 -12.38
CA THR A 78 -4.05 0.09 -13.82
C THR A 78 -4.19 -1.41 -14.05
N CYS A 79 -3.30 -2.23 -13.50
CA CYS A 79 -3.37 -3.69 -13.62
C CYS A 79 -4.66 -4.23 -12.98
N LYS A 80 -5.06 -3.69 -11.83
CA LYS A 80 -6.29 -4.08 -11.14
C LYS A 80 -7.53 -3.81 -11.99
N THR A 81 -7.56 -2.70 -12.73
CA THR A 81 -8.67 -2.39 -13.65
C THR A 81 -8.60 -3.17 -14.96
N ALA A 82 -7.40 -3.50 -15.44
CA ALA A 82 -7.21 -4.18 -16.72
C ALA A 82 -7.53 -5.68 -16.66
N VAL A 83 -7.37 -6.32 -15.49
CA VAL A 83 -7.51 -7.77 -15.32
C VAL A 83 -8.53 -8.09 -14.21
N PRO A 84 -9.80 -7.64 -14.34
CA PRO A 84 -10.80 -7.80 -13.28
C PRO A 84 -11.03 -9.26 -12.88
N GLU A 85 -10.77 -10.23 -13.76
CA GLU A 85 -10.88 -11.67 -13.49
C GLU A 85 -9.96 -12.15 -12.37
N TRP A 86 -8.84 -11.46 -12.11
CA TRP A 86 -7.92 -11.81 -11.01
C TRP A 86 -8.24 -11.04 -9.72
N PHE A 87 -8.95 -9.92 -9.81
CA PHE A 87 -9.17 -9.00 -8.70
C PHE A 87 -10.63 -8.92 -8.23
N SER A 88 -11.57 -9.50 -8.97
CA SER A 88 -13.01 -9.52 -8.68
C SER A 88 -13.47 -10.93 -8.35
N ASN A 89 -14.58 -11.06 -7.61
CA ASN A 89 -15.24 -12.33 -7.31
C ASN A 89 -14.33 -13.44 -6.72
N ARG A 90 -13.41 -13.06 -5.82
CA ARG A 90 -12.55 -14.02 -5.11
C ARG A 90 -13.33 -14.73 -4.02
N ASP A 91 -13.90 -15.87 -4.36
CA ASP A 91 -14.53 -16.76 -3.39
C ASP A 91 -13.49 -17.77 -2.86
N PRO A 92 -13.12 -17.73 -1.57
CA PRO A 92 -12.19 -18.69 -1.00
C PRO A 92 -12.73 -20.12 -1.00
N ASP A 93 -14.04 -20.31 -1.13
CA ASP A 93 -14.67 -21.63 -1.17
C ASP A 93 -14.74 -22.24 -2.58
N GLU A 94 -14.40 -21.48 -3.63
CA GLU A 94 -14.40 -21.94 -5.01
C GLU A 94 -13.44 -23.14 -5.17
N PRO A 95 -13.87 -24.26 -5.78
CA PRO A 95 -13.05 -25.47 -5.92
C PRO A 95 -11.68 -25.22 -6.56
N LYS A 96 -11.64 -24.34 -7.57
CA LYS A 96 -10.40 -23.96 -8.27
C LYS A 96 -9.41 -23.21 -7.36
N MET A 97 -9.91 -22.37 -6.46
CA MET A 97 -9.06 -21.67 -5.49
C MET A 97 -8.51 -22.62 -4.43
N LYS A 98 -9.31 -23.60 -3.98
CA LYS A 98 -8.85 -24.67 -3.07
C LYS A 98 -7.77 -25.52 -3.71
N GLU A 99 -7.98 -25.96 -4.95
CA GLU A 99 -6.98 -26.73 -5.70
C GLU A 99 -5.65 -25.96 -5.84
N LEU A 100 -5.71 -24.68 -6.23
CA LEU A 100 -4.51 -23.84 -6.35
C LEU A 100 -3.76 -23.66 -5.01
N LEU A 101 -4.48 -23.56 -3.89
CA LEU A 101 -3.88 -23.43 -2.56
C LEU A 101 -3.24 -24.74 -2.08
N GLU A 102 -3.81 -25.88 -2.44
CA GLU A 102 -3.26 -27.21 -2.11
C GLU A 102 -1.99 -27.54 -2.92
N MET A 103 -1.79 -26.88 -4.07
CA MET A 103 -0.63 -27.10 -4.95
C MET A 103 0.70 -26.52 -4.44
N GLY A 104 0.69 -25.60 -3.47
CA GLY A 104 1.90 -25.08 -2.79
C GLY A 104 2.61 -23.93 -3.48
#